data_AF-A0A0N5A2L7-F1
#
_entry.id   AF-A0A0N5A2L7-F1
#
_cell.length_a   1.000
_cell.length_b   1.000
_cell.length_c   1.000
_cell.angle_alpha   90.00
_cell.angle_beta   90.00
_cell.angle_gamma   90.00
#
_symmetry.space_group_name_H-M   'P 1'
#
loop_
_entity.id
_entity.type
_entity.pdbx_description
1 polymer ?
#
loop_
_entity_poly.entity_id
_entity_poly.type
_entity_poly.pdbx_seq_one_letter_code
_entity_poly.pdbx_strand_id
1 'polypeptide(L)'
;MTSSDTDAVSFDAIEKLHVIEWEHLDLKKFYPMALVTSWTVRTALYPMSVVKSRLQLQRQNEIYKGTFDAFKKIASKEGFTAFYRGFWITIPQLSVSFMYSNIYERIRGILSKEFGQNRSAAISAVSGGIASLGGQLIFVPTDLIAQHMMVYKNAESFSGGAKNLDVVNALKNDKLEGKLTLGLRVVRAVYKVDGLKGFYRGYISSIMLYAPSSMVFWSSYYHYLDIFKQVRVNVFQENLNDIKNLTVDQSLSGLLGGVTTAIFTNFFDVLRIRIQVHRTTYLETLQRLIKYEGFSVFSKGLVPRMINNGIYSLFIMFGYETAKKFCVLPEYENKVVW
;
A
#
# COMPACT_ATOMS: atom_id res chain seq x y z
N MET A 1 53.45 -44.30 -21.97
CA MET A 1 53.19 -42.98 -22.57
C MET A 1 51.70 -42.95 -22.89
N THR A 2 50.87 -42.66 -21.87
CA THR A 2 50.25 -41.34 -21.54
C THR A 2 48.91 -41.20 -22.27
N SER A 3 47.80 -41.58 -21.63
CA SER A 3 46.94 -40.79 -20.68
C SER A 3 45.85 -40.06 -21.46
N SER A 4 44.62 -40.58 -21.51
CA SER A 4 43.52 -40.43 -20.54
C SER A 4 42.89 -39.03 -20.53
N ASP A 5 41.62 -39.00 -20.93
CA ASP A 5 40.52 -38.20 -20.40
C ASP A 5 40.55 -36.67 -20.44
N THR A 6 39.33 -36.14 -20.43
CA THR A 6 38.91 -34.76 -20.16
C THR A 6 39.15 -33.75 -21.28
N ASP A 7 38.10 -33.54 -22.07
CA ASP A 7 37.58 -32.19 -22.31
C ASP A 7 36.07 -32.32 -22.61
N ALA A 8 35.34 -32.77 -21.60
CA ALA A 8 33.93 -32.44 -21.47
C ALA A 8 33.88 -30.92 -21.28
N VAL A 9 33.66 -30.20 -22.39
CA VAL A 9 33.42 -28.76 -22.37
C VAL A 9 32.28 -28.51 -21.40
N SER A 10 32.63 -27.86 -20.30
CA SER A 10 31.79 -27.52 -19.15
C SER A 10 30.53 -26.78 -19.60
N PHE A 11 29.42 -27.52 -19.67
CA PHE A 11 28.06 -26.98 -19.57
C PHE A 11 27.85 -26.47 -18.14
N ASP A 12 28.34 -25.26 -17.85
CA ASP A 12 27.84 -24.45 -16.74
C ASP A 12 28.36 -23.02 -16.92
N ALA A 13 27.92 -22.38 -18.01
CA ALA A 13 27.81 -20.93 -17.99
C ALA A 13 26.75 -20.62 -16.93
N ILE A 14 27.18 -20.30 -15.71
CA ILE A 14 26.32 -19.96 -14.59
C ILE A 14 25.42 -18.80 -15.04
N GLU A 15 24.19 -19.12 -15.43
CA GLU A 15 23.19 -18.15 -15.83
C GLU A 15 22.90 -17.27 -14.60
N LYS A 16 23.44 -16.05 -14.64
CA LYS A 16 23.32 -15.08 -13.55
C LYS A 16 21.86 -14.67 -13.42
N LEU A 17 21.26 -14.97 -12.27
CA LEU A 17 19.89 -14.59 -11.96
C LEU A 17 19.85 -13.10 -11.57
N HIS A 18 19.42 -12.26 -12.52
CA HIS A 18 19.18 -10.82 -12.29
C HIS A 18 17.81 -10.53 -11.66
N VAL A 19 16.87 -11.47 -11.74
CA VAL A 19 15.54 -11.39 -11.12
C VAL A 19 15.30 -12.68 -10.33
N ILE A 20 15.19 -12.56 -9.01
CA ILE A 20 14.90 -13.69 -8.13
C ILE A 20 13.41 -14.03 -8.25
N GLU A 21 13.09 -15.06 -9.02
CA GLU A 21 11.74 -15.65 -9.09
C GLU A 21 11.42 -16.54 -7.88
N TRP A 22 10.14 -16.84 -7.67
CA TRP A 22 9.63 -17.63 -6.52
C TRP A 22 10.24 -19.02 -6.42
N GLU A 23 10.65 -19.60 -7.54
CA GLU A 23 11.26 -20.94 -7.63
C GLU A 23 12.66 -20.99 -6.98
N HIS A 24 13.30 -19.84 -6.81
CA HIS A 24 14.63 -19.72 -6.20
C HIS A 24 14.60 -19.50 -4.68
N LEU A 25 13.41 -19.41 -4.09
CA LEU A 25 13.20 -19.01 -2.69
C LEU A 25 12.50 -20.13 -1.89
N ASP A 26 12.95 -20.36 -0.66
CA ASP A 26 12.21 -21.18 0.31
C ASP A 26 10.96 -20.41 0.78
N LEU A 27 9.86 -20.68 0.10
CA LEU A 27 8.58 -20.02 0.33
C LEU A 27 8.06 -20.22 1.77
N LYS A 28 8.39 -21.34 2.41
CA LYS A 28 7.94 -21.63 3.78
C LYS A 28 8.58 -20.70 4.80
N LYS A 29 9.82 -20.28 4.58
CA LYS A 29 10.53 -19.30 5.41
C LYS A 29 10.24 -17.86 4.99
N PHE A 30 10.09 -17.64 3.70
CA PHE A 30 9.88 -16.31 3.12
C PHE A 30 8.53 -15.69 3.52
N TYR A 31 7.43 -16.44 3.40
CA TYR A 31 6.09 -15.89 3.67
C TYR A 31 5.92 -15.37 5.12
N PRO A 32 6.27 -16.12 6.19
CA PRO A 32 6.17 -15.61 7.55
C PRO A 32 7.01 -14.35 7.79
N MET A 33 8.25 -14.31 7.28
CA MET A 33 9.11 -13.12 7.45
C MET A 33 8.56 -11.89 6.72
N ALA A 34 8.08 -12.06 5.48
CA ALA A 34 7.45 -10.99 4.73
C ALA A 34 6.20 -10.46 5.43
N LEU A 35 5.38 -11.34 6.03
CA LEU A 35 4.20 -10.96 6.81
C LEU A 35 4.56 -10.19 8.09
N VAL A 36 5.51 -10.70 8.88
CA VAL A 36 5.95 -10.07 10.13
C VAL A 36 6.52 -8.68 9.84
N THR A 37 7.35 -8.55 8.81
CA THR A 37 7.87 -7.26 8.36
C THR A 37 6.74 -6.31 8.01
N SER A 38 5.83 -6.75 7.13
CA SER A 38 4.72 -5.90 6.66
C SER A 38 3.83 -5.43 7.80
N TRP A 39 3.55 -6.28 8.78
CA TRP A 39 2.72 -5.93 9.93
C TRP A 39 3.43 -5.07 10.96
N THR A 40 4.73 -5.27 11.16
CA THR A 40 5.53 -4.40 12.05
C THR A 40 5.55 -2.98 11.50
N VAL A 41 5.86 -2.82 10.22
CA VAL A 41 5.83 -1.52 9.52
C VAL A 41 4.42 -0.92 9.57
N ARG A 42 3.39 -1.73 9.33
CA ARG A 42 2.00 -1.26 9.42
C ARG A 42 1.63 -0.76 10.82
N THR A 43 2.04 -1.46 11.87
CA THR A 43 1.76 -1.08 13.26
C THR A 43 2.43 0.23 13.63
N ALA A 44 3.68 0.43 13.18
CA ALA A 44 4.42 1.67 13.39
C ALA A 44 3.80 2.87 12.65
N LEU A 45 3.28 2.66 11.44
CA LEU A 45 2.75 3.72 10.58
C LEU A 45 1.24 3.95 10.71
N TYR A 46 0.53 3.08 11.41
CA TYR A 46 -0.92 3.21 11.58
C TYR A 46 -1.38 4.55 12.19
N PRO A 47 -0.68 5.14 13.18
CA PRO A 47 -1.00 6.49 13.66
C PRO A 47 -1.03 7.55 12.56
N MET A 48 -0.08 7.47 11.62
CA MET A 48 -0.01 8.38 10.47
C MET A 48 -1.20 8.17 9.53
N SER A 49 -1.62 6.92 9.34
CA SER A 49 -2.82 6.59 8.55
C SER A 49 -4.10 7.21 9.15
N VAL A 50 -4.23 7.24 10.47
CA VAL A 50 -5.38 7.89 11.15
C VAL A 50 -5.36 9.41 10.98
N VAL A 51 -4.19 10.03 11.16
CA VAL A 51 -4.04 11.49 10.97
C VAL A 51 -4.36 11.89 9.53
N LYS A 52 -3.81 11.14 8.56
CA LYS A 52 -4.09 11.30 7.13
C LYS A 52 -5.59 11.22 6.84
N SER A 53 -6.26 10.15 7.28
CA SER A 53 -7.70 9.94 7.07
C SER A 53 -8.52 11.12 7.57
N ARG A 54 -8.28 11.58 8.80
CA ARG A 54 -9.01 12.72 9.39
C ARG A 54 -8.75 14.03 8.66
N LEU A 55 -7.52 14.28 8.23
CA LEU A 55 -7.19 15.47 7.44
C LEU A 55 -7.84 15.46 6.05
N GLN A 56 -7.99 14.29 5.43
CA GLN A 56 -8.64 14.17 4.13
C GLN A 56 -10.17 14.24 4.22
N LEU A 57 -10.74 13.79 5.35
CA LEU A 57 -12.18 13.82 5.64
C LEU A 57 -12.72 15.17 6.10
N GLN A 58 -11.96 15.94 6.89
CA GLN A 58 -12.45 17.23 7.37
C GLN A 58 -12.86 18.11 6.18
N ARG A 59 -13.89 18.94 6.36
CA ARG A 59 -14.24 19.96 5.39
C ARG A 59 -13.31 21.15 5.57
N GLN A 60 -12.65 21.58 4.48
CA GLN A 60 -11.65 22.65 4.54
C GLN A 60 -10.61 22.40 5.65
N ASN A 61 -10.19 23.43 6.40
CA ASN A 61 -9.23 23.35 7.52
C ASN A 61 -9.89 23.74 8.87
N GLU A 62 -11.19 23.46 9.04
CA GLU A 62 -11.95 23.89 10.23
C GLU A 62 -11.48 23.20 11.52
N ILE A 63 -11.13 21.91 11.45
CA ILE A 63 -10.81 21.10 12.63
C ILE A 63 -9.30 21.12 12.90
N TYR A 64 -8.51 20.95 11.85
CA TYR A 64 -7.06 20.85 11.92
C TYR A 64 -6.39 21.75 10.89
N LYS A 65 -5.40 22.52 11.34
CA LYS A 65 -4.58 23.40 10.47
C LYS A 65 -3.50 22.64 9.69
N GLY A 66 -3.15 21.43 10.13
CA GLY A 66 -2.12 20.60 9.50
C GLY A 66 -1.84 19.31 10.28
N THR A 67 -0.83 18.56 9.83
CA THR A 67 -0.45 17.25 10.39
C THR A 67 -0.09 17.29 11.86
N PHE A 68 0.75 18.23 12.27
CA PHE A 68 1.19 18.34 13.65
C PHE A 68 0.06 18.78 14.59
N ASP A 69 -0.75 19.75 14.14
CA ASP A 69 -1.94 20.18 14.88
C ASP A 69 -2.96 19.04 15.05
N ALA A 70 -3.16 18.24 13.99
CA ALA A 70 -3.99 17.04 14.07
C ALA A 70 -3.44 16.03 15.07
N PHE A 71 -2.14 15.72 15.02
CA PHE A 71 -1.53 14.79 15.98
C PHE A 71 -1.70 15.27 17.43
N LYS A 72 -1.38 16.54 17.71
CA LYS A 72 -1.51 17.13 19.04
C LYS A 72 -2.95 17.12 19.56
N LYS A 73 -3.91 17.53 18.72
CA LYS A 73 -5.33 17.56 19.10
C LYS A 73 -5.90 16.16 19.32
N ILE A 74 -5.52 15.17 18.51
CA ILE A 74 -5.95 13.78 18.67
C ILE A 74 -5.42 13.22 20.00
N ALA A 75 -4.13 13.39 20.26
CA ALA A 75 -3.50 12.91 21.50
C ALA A 75 -4.14 13.56 22.74
N SER A 76 -4.35 14.88 22.72
CA SER A 76 -4.89 15.62 23.87
C SER A 76 -6.39 15.40 24.09
N LYS A 77 -7.21 15.33 23.04
CA LYS A 77 -8.68 15.23 23.18
C LYS A 77 -9.20 13.80 23.24
N GLU A 78 -8.56 12.87 22.53
CA GLU A 78 -9.09 11.50 22.38
C GLU A 78 -8.21 10.41 22.99
N GLY A 79 -6.96 10.74 23.35
CA GLY A 79 -5.96 9.85 23.90
C GLY A 79 -5.19 9.05 22.84
N PHE A 80 -4.08 8.42 23.24
CA PHE A 80 -3.21 7.65 22.36
C PHE A 80 -3.89 6.45 21.69
N THR A 81 -4.90 5.86 22.32
CA THR A 81 -5.68 4.75 21.75
C THR A 81 -6.46 5.17 20.50
N ALA A 82 -6.70 6.47 20.29
CA ALA A 82 -7.36 6.98 19.09
C ALA A 82 -6.57 6.72 17.81
N PHE A 83 -5.23 6.72 17.89
CA PHE A 83 -4.35 6.45 16.75
C PHE A 83 -4.41 5.02 16.25
N TYR A 84 -4.92 4.08 17.04
CA TYR A 84 -5.02 2.65 16.69
C TYR A 84 -6.47 2.19 16.46
N ARG A 85 -7.44 3.12 16.42
CA ARG A 85 -8.83 2.76 16.11
C ARG A 85 -8.94 2.29 14.67
N GLY A 86 -9.54 1.11 14.50
CA GLY A 86 -9.65 0.43 13.21
C GLY A 86 -8.48 -0.49 12.88
N PHE A 87 -7.40 -0.52 13.67
CA PHE A 87 -6.24 -1.35 13.32
C PHE A 87 -6.61 -2.83 13.20
N TRP A 88 -7.30 -3.35 14.21
CA TRP A 88 -7.68 -4.77 14.27
C TRP A 88 -8.68 -5.21 13.20
N ILE A 89 -9.56 -4.32 12.70
CA ILE A 89 -10.49 -4.70 11.62
C ILE A 89 -9.77 -4.90 10.28
N THR A 90 -8.51 -4.46 10.18
CA THR A 90 -7.68 -4.64 8.98
C THR A 90 -6.92 -5.97 8.94
N ILE A 91 -7.06 -6.86 9.94
CA ILE A 91 -6.46 -8.21 9.93
C ILE A 91 -6.74 -8.96 8.62
N PRO A 92 -7.97 -9.01 8.07
CA PRO A 92 -8.22 -9.74 6.83
C PRO A 92 -7.43 -9.19 5.64
N GLN A 93 -6.90 -7.96 5.72
CA GLN A 93 -6.04 -7.42 4.67
C GLN A 93 -4.69 -8.15 4.56
N LEU A 94 -4.33 -8.99 5.55
CA LEU A 94 -3.22 -9.95 5.42
C LEU A 94 -3.35 -10.82 4.18
N SER A 95 -4.54 -11.34 3.93
CA SER A 95 -4.78 -12.25 2.80
C SER A 95 -4.77 -11.51 1.46
N VAL A 96 -4.92 -10.17 1.47
CA VAL A 96 -4.88 -9.35 0.26
C VAL A 96 -3.50 -9.44 -0.40
N SER A 97 -2.41 -9.41 0.38
CA SER A 97 -1.06 -9.52 -0.18
C SER A 97 -0.84 -10.85 -0.89
N PHE A 98 -1.28 -11.96 -0.29
CA PHE A 98 -1.21 -13.28 -0.92
C PHE A 98 -2.05 -13.36 -2.19
N MET A 99 -3.28 -12.86 -2.13
CA MET A 99 -4.18 -12.86 -3.28
C MET A 99 -3.64 -11.98 -4.42
N TYR A 100 -3.09 -10.81 -4.08
CA TYR A 100 -2.45 -9.90 -5.03
C TYR A 100 -1.26 -10.57 -5.70
N SER A 101 -0.32 -11.15 -4.95
CA SER A 101 0.85 -11.82 -5.52
C SER A 101 0.47 -13.00 -6.41
N ASN A 102 -0.50 -13.84 -6.00
CA ASN A 102 -0.96 -14.97 -6.82
C ASN A 102 -1.57 -14.52 -8.15
N ILE A 103 -2.40 -13.47 -8.14
CA ILE A 103 -3.01 -12.95 -9.37
C ILE A 103 -1.94 -12.26 -10.22
N TYR A 104 -1.07 -11.47 -9.60
CA TYR A 104 0.01 -10.75 -10.28
C TYR A 104 0.91 -11.70 -11.08
N GLU A 105 1.40 -12.78 -10.46
CA GLU A 105 2.27 -13.75 -11.14
C GLU A 105 1.56 -14.47 -12.29
N ARG A 106 0.30 -14.87 -12.10
CA ARG A 106 -0.48 -15.50 -13.18
C ARG A 106 -0.67 -14.57 -14.36
N ILE A 107 -1.03 -13.32 -14.12
CA ILE A 107 -1.22 -12.34 -15.20
C ILE A 107 0.11 -11.98 -15.84
N ARG A 108 1.17 -11.79 -15.05
CA ARG A 108 2.51 -11.50 -15.54
C ARG A 108 3.05 -12.63 -16.41
N GLY A 109 2.86 -13.88 -15.99
CA GLY A 109 3.28 -15.06 -16.75
C GLY A 109 2.57 -15.18 -18.09
N ILE A 110 1.26 -14.90 -18.15
CA ILE A 110 0.49 -14.87 -19.40
C ILE A 110 0.98 -13.76 -20.32
N LEU A 111 1.08 -12.52 -19.81
CA LEU A 111 1.49 -11.36 -20.60
C LEU A 111 2.96 -11.45 -21.08
N SER A 112 3.84 -12.05 -20.27
CA SER A 112 5.26 -12.21 -20.65
C SER A 112 5.43 -13.22 -21.78
N LYS A 113 4.57 -14.25 -21.84
CA LYS A 113 4.54 -15.22 -22.96
C LYS A 113 4.03 -14.59 -24.25
N GLU A 114 3.05 -13.69 -24.19
CA GLU A 114 2.46 -13.06 -25.37
C GLU A 114 3.28 -11.89 -25.93
N PHE A 115 3.84 -11.03 -25.07
CA PHE A 115 4.46 -9.75 -25.49
C PHE A 115 6.00 -9.74 -25.45
N GLY A 116 6.63 -10.79 -24.94
CA GLY A 116 8.09 -10.87 -24.75
C GLY A 116 8.63 -9.94 -23.66
N GLN A 117 9.83 -10.24 -23.13
CA GLN A 117 10.38 -9.49 -21.98
C GLN A 117 10.78 -8.03 -22.28
N ASN A 118 10.76 -7.59 -23.54
CA ASN A 118 11.16 -6.24 -23.96
C ASN A 118 10.30 -5.11 -23.35
N ARG A 119 9.15 -5.39 -22.73
CA ARG A 119 8.29 -4.39 -22.06
C ARG A 119 8.00 -4.72 -20.58
N SER A 120 9.02 -5.11 -19.82
CA SER A 120 8.91 -5.50 -18.41
C SER A 120 8.13 -4.50 -17.52
N ALA A 121 8.32 -3.19 -17.73
CA ALA A 121 7.60 -2.17 -16.97
C ALA A 121 6.10 -2.12 -17.28
N ALA A 122 5.71 -2.21 -18.55
CA ALA A 122 4.30 -2.18 -18.97
C ALA A 122 3.57 -3.46 -18.56
N ILE A 123 4.22 -4.62 -18.69
CA ILE A 123 3.68 -5.91 -18.25
C ILE A 123 3.44 -5.90 -16.74
N SER A 124 4.43 -5.41 -15.97
CA SER A 124 4.31 -5.28 -14.51
C SER A 124 3.19 -4.31 -14.11
N ALA A 125 3.05 -3.20 -14.82
CA ALA A 125 1.99 -2.21 -14.60
C ALA A 125 0.59 -2.79 -14.82
N VAL A 126 0.36 -3.47 -15.95
CA VAL A 126 -0.95 -4.08 -16.27
C VAL A 126 -1.26 -5.22 -15.30
N SER A 127 -0.28 -6.09 -15.02
CA SER A 127 -0.42 -7.19 -14.06
C SER A 127 -0.78 -6.68 -12.67
N GLY A 128 -0.11 -5.61 -12.22
CA GLY A 128 -0.40 -4.95 -10.94
C GLY A 128 -1.79 -4.32 -10.90
N GLY A 129 -2.23 -3.72 -12.01
CA GLY A 129 -3.57 -3.16 -12.16
C GLY A 129 -4.66 -4.23 -12.01
N ILE A 130 -4.54 -5.36 -12.74
CA ILE A 130 -5.52 -6.45 -12.69
C ILE A 130 -5.48 -7.14 -11.32
N ALA A 131 -4.30 -7.42 -10.77
CA ALA A 131 -4.15 -8.00 -9.43
C ALA A 131 -4.79 -7.14 -8.34
N SER A 132 -4.76 -5.81 -8.50
CA SER A 132 -5.40 -4.90 -7.56
C SER A 132 -6.92 -5.10 -7.50
N LEU A 133 -7.58 -5.47 -8.61
CA LEU A 133 -9.04 -5.72 -8.66
C LEU A 133 -9.43 -6.83 -7.68
N GLY A 134 -8.74 -7.98 -7.74
CA GLY A 134 -8.98 -9.09 -6.81
C GLY A 134 -8.71 -8.67 -5.37
N GLY A 135 -7.57 -8.02 -5.12
CA GLY A 135 -7.19 -7.47 -3.82
C GLY A 135 -8.26 -6.58 -3.16
N GLN A 136 -8.95 -5.77 -3.95
CA GLN A 136 -9.95 -4.82 -3.45
C GLN A 136 -11.19 -5.50 -2.84
N LEU A 137 -11.49 -6.76 -3.16
CA LEU A 137 -12.67 -7.46 -2.63
C LEU A 137 -12.63 -7.61 -1.10
N ILE A 138 -11.44 -7.84 -0.53
CA ILE A 138 -11.24 -7.95 0.92
C ILE A 138 -10.82 -6.60 1.50
N PHE A 139 -10.04 -5.82 0.74
CA PHE A 139 -9.50 -4.55 1.20
C PHE A 139 -10.58 -3.48 1.44
N VAL A 140 -11.50 -3.30 0.47
CA VAL A 140 -12.53 -2.24 0.53
C VAL A 140 -13.47 -2.37 1.74
N PRO A 141 -14.08 -3.53 2.03
CA PRO A 141 -15.00 -3.63 3.17
C PRO A 141 -14.30 -3.42 4.50
N THR A 142 -13.09 -3.96 4.67
CA THR A 142 -12.32 -3.80 5.91
C THR A 142 -11.84 -2.37 6.10
N ASP A 143 -11.37 -1.73 5.03
CA ASP A 143 -10.94 -0.33 5.08
C ASP A 143 -12.11 0.61 5.32
N LEU A 144 -13.27 0.40 4.69
CA LEU A 144 -14.49 1.18 4.95
C LEU A 144 -14.85 1.20 6.44
N ILE A 145 -14.84 0.03 7.08
CA ILE A 145 -15.13 -0.09 8.51
C ILE A 145 -14.05 0.62 9.33
N ALA A 146 -12.77 0.45 8.97
CA ALA A 146 -11.67 1.14 9.64
C ALA A 146 -11.82 2.67 9.55
N GLN A 147 -12.17 3.22 8.38
CA GLN A 147 -12.40 4.66 8.20
C GLN A 147 -13.51 5.19 9.12
N HIS A 148 -14.64 4.48 9.22
CA HIS A 148 -15.71 4.84 10.16
C HIS A 148 -15.26 4.78 11.63
N MET A 149 -14.44 3.79 12.00
CA MET A 149 -13.86 3.69 13.35
C MET A 149 -12.86 4.83 13.65
N MET A 150 -12.08 5.26 12.65
CA MET A 150 -11.09 6.34 12.79
C MET A 150 -11.76 7.69 13.12
N VAL A 151 -12.98 7.92 12.64
CA VAL A 151 -13.74 9.17 12.88
C VAL A 151 -14.83 9.06 13.95
N TYR A 152 -15.05 7.88 14.53
CA TYR A 152 -16.18 7.59 15.44
C TYR A 152 -16.50 8.67 16.48
N LYS A 153 -15.52 9.14 17.27
CA LYS A 153 -15.76 10.10 18.36
C LYS A 153 -16.22 11.48 17.89
N ASN A 154 -15.84 11.88 16.69
CA ASN A 154 -16.07 13.22 16.14
C ASN A 154 -16.76 13.12 14.77
N ALA A 155 -17.55 12.07 14.54
CA ALA A 155 -18.05 11.72 13.23
C ALA A 155 -18.92 12.84 12.61
N GLU A 156 -19.64 13.60 13.43
CA GLU A 156 -20.41 14.77 13.00
C GLU A 156 -19.57 15.82 12.26
N SER A 157 -18.32 16.02 12.67
CA SER A 157 -17.41 16.95 12.02
C SER A 157 -16.79 16.39 10.72
N PHE A 158 -16.89 15.08 10.49
CA PHE A 158 -16.29 14.38 9.34
C PHE A 158 -17.30 13.76 8.38
N SER A 159 -18.61 13.78 8.65
CA SER A 159 -19.61 13.11 7.81
C SER A 159 -20.04 13.93 6.58
N GLY A 160 -19.67 15.22 6.48
CA GLY A 160 -19.91 16.02 5.27
C GLY A 160 -21.39 16.33 4.98
N GLY A 161 -22.27 16.23 5.99
CA GLY A 161 -23.69 16.61 5.93
C GLY A 161 -24.61 15.77 6.82
N ALA A 162 -25.82 16.27 7.11
CA ALA A 162 -26.79 15.63 8.01
C ALA A 162 -27.29 14.26 7.53
N LYS A 163 -27.50 14.10 6.20
CA LYS A 163 -27.91 12.81 5.58
C LYS A 163 -26.82 11.72 5.63
N ASN A 164 -25.59 12.09 5.98
CA ASN A 164 -24.46 11.16 5.97
C ASN A 164 -24.17 10.59 7.37
N LEU A 165 -24.98 10.98 8.37
CA LEU A 165 -24.86 10.54 9.75
C LEU A 165 -25.65 9.26 10.05
N ASP A 166 -26.37 8.67 9.10
CA ASP A 166 -27.24 7.52 9.41
C ASP A 166 -26.49 6.35 10.05
N VAL A 167 -25.27 6.05 9.59
CA VAL A 167 -24.42 5.01 10.19
C VAL A 167 -24.01 5.39 11.61
N VAL A 168 -23.70 6.66 11.85
CA VAL A 168 -23.33 7.19 13.17
C VAL A 168 -24.54 7.18 14.11
N ASN A 169 -25.72 7.56 13.62
CA ASN A 169 -26.97 7.55 14.37
C ASN A 169 -27.38 6.11 14.70
N ALA A 170 -27.28 5.19 13.74
CA ALA A 170 -27.51 3.76 13.97
C ALA A 170 -26.55 3.20 15.03
N LEU A 171 -25.30 3.67 15.05
CA LEU A 171 -24.29 3.28 16.03
C LEU A 171 -24.55 3.88 17.42
N LYS A 172 -24.93 5.17 17.52
CA LYS A 172 -25.31 5.81 18.79
C LYS A 172 -26.57 5.17 19.40
N ASN A 173 -27.51 4.77 18.55
CA ASN A 173 -28.80 4.19 18.99
C ASN A 173 -28.74 2.67 19.22
N ASP A 174 -27.58 2.02 19.05
CA ASP A 174 -27.50 0.56 19.09
C ASP A 174 -27.62 -0.03 20.50
N LYS A 175 -27.36 0.75 21.55
CA LYS A 175 -27.32 0.31 22.97
C LYS A 175 -26.39 -0.90 23.19
N LEU A 176 -25.37 -1.06 22.35
CA LEU A 176 -24.41 -2.19 22.39
C LEU A 176 -23.02 -1.75 22.87
N GLU A 177 -22.90 -0.54 23.42
CA GLU A 177 -21.69 -0.06 24.08
C GLU A 177 -21.29 -1.00 25.22
N GLY A 178 -20.03 -1.45 25.21
CA GLY A 178 -19.51 -2.43 26.16
C GLY A 178 -19.82 -3.90 25.86
N LYS A 179 -20.86 -4.20 25.06
CA LYS A 179 -21.23 -5.59 24.71
C LYS A 179 -20.52 -6.12 23.46
N LEU A 180 -20.26 -5.24 22.50
CA LEU A 180 -19.59 -5.57 21.25
C LEU A 180 -18.40 -4.63 21.02
N THR A 181 -17.37 -5.15 20.37
CA THR A 181 -16.25 -4.32 19.94
C THR A 181 -16.74 -3.24 18.96
N LEU A 182 -16.08 -2.08 18.97
CA LEU A 182 -16.44 -0.97 18.09
C LEU A 182 -16.51 -1.39 16.61
N GLY A 183 -15.60 -2.26 16.15
CA GLY A 183 -15.59 -2.75 14.78
C GLY A 183 -16.85 -3.52 14.42
N LEU A 184 -17.28 -4.46 15.27
CA LEU A 184 -18.51 -5.23 15.04
C LEU A 184 -19.76 -4.36 15.10
N ARG A 185 -19.77 -3.34 15.97
CA ARG A 185 -20.86 -2.36 16.02
C ARG A 185 -20.95 -1.56 14.73
N VAL A 186 -19.82 -1.10 14.18
CA VAL A 186 -19.77 -0.40 12.89
C VAL A 186 -20.21 -1.32 11.74
N VAL A 187 -19.76 -2.58 11.70
CA VAL A 187 -20.23 -3.58 10.71
C VAL A 187 -21.75 -3.68 10.74
N ARG A 188 -22.33 -3.83 11.93
CA ARG A 188 -23.78 -3.92 12.10
C ARG A 188 -24.51 -2.64 11.69
N ALA A 189 -23.95 -1.48 12.01
CA ALA A 189 -24.52 -0.19 11.63
C ALA A 189 -24.51 0.01 10.10
N VAL A 190 -23.41 -0.29 9.43
CA VAL A 190 -23.31 -0.25 7.96
C VAL A 190 -24.30 -1.22 7.33
N TYR A 191 -24.39 -2.45 7.83
CA TYR A 191 -25.35 -3.43 7.31
C TYR A 191 -26.81 -2.99 7.50
N LYS A 192 -27.17 -2.41 8.64
CA LYS A 192 -28.53 -1.89 8.89
C LYS A 192 -28.91 -0.74 7.95
N VAL A 193 -27.94 0.10 7.61
CA VAL A 193 -28.20 1.36 6.89
C VAL A 193 -28.09 1.18 5.37
N ASP A 194 -27.02 0.53 4.89
CA ASP A 194 -26.70 0.40 3.46
C ASP A 194 -26.79 -1.06 2.95
N GLY A 195 -27.05 -2.04 3.83
CA GLY A 195 -27.03 -3.45 3.48
C GLY A 195 -25.65 -3.94 3.03
N LEU A 196 -25.63 -5.00 2.21
CA LEU A 196 -24.39 -5.58 1.69
C LEU A 196 -23.64 -4.66 0.72
N LYS A 197 -24.37 -3.82 -0.04
CA LYS A 197 -23.77 -2.87 -0.98
C LYS A 197 -22.97 -1.77 -0.27
N GLY A 198 -23.32 -1.46 0.98
CA GLY A 198 -22.59 -0.50 1.82
C GLY A 198 -21.12 -0.85 1.97
N PHE A 199 -20.79 -2.13 2.19
CA PHE A 199 -19.43 -2.61 2.38
C PHE A 199 -18.51 -2.40 1.17
N TYR A 200 -19.07 -2.34 -0.03
CA TYR A 200 -18.31 -2.13 -1.26
C TYR A 200 -18.39 -0.68 -1.77
N ARG A 201 -18.91 0.23 -0.95
CA ARG A 201 -18.93 1.66 -1.28
C ARG A 201 -17.50 2.18 -1.42
N GLY A 202 -17.20 2.79 -2.57
CA GLY A 202 -15.85 3.23 -2.91
C GLY A 202 -14.97 2.16 -3.55
N TYR A 203 -15.52 1.01 -3.96
CA TYR A 203 -14.76 -0.02 -4.69
C TYR A 203 -14.14 0.53 -5.99
N ILE A 204 -14.95 1.17 -6.85
CA ILE A 204 -14.47 1.81 -8.08
C ILE A 204 -13.43 2.90 -7.78
N SER A 205 -13.68 3.72 -6.75
CA SER A 205 -12.75 4.77 -6.32
C SER A 205 -11.43 4.20 -5.80
N SER A 206 -11.46 3.01 -5.19
CA SER A 206 -10.26 2.31 -4.76
C SER A 206 -9.46 1.81 -5.95
N ILE A 207 -10.12 1.26 -6.98
CA ILE A 207 -9.44 0.83 -8.22
C ILE A 207 -8.77 2.03 -8.92
N MET A 208 -9.50 3.14 -9.06
CA MET A 208 -8.99 4.38 -9.65
C MET A 208 -7.83 5.00 -8.87
N LEU A 209 -7.67 4.64 -7.60
CA LEU A 209 -6.50 4.99 -6.80
C LEU A 209 -5.35 3.99 -7.03
N TYR A 210 -5.60 2.70 -6.79
CA TYR A 210 -4.54 1.69 -6.67
C TYR A 210 -3.93 1.27 -8.01
N ALA A 211 -4.71 1.25 -9.10
CA ALA A 211 -4.16 0.91 -10.40
C ALA A 211 -3.15 1.98 -10.90
N PRO A 212 -3.49 3.29 -10.97
CA PRO A 212 -2.51 4.33 -11.29
C PRO A 212 -1.36 4.41 -10.27
N SER A 213 -1.67 4.20 -8.98
CA SER A 213 -0.65 4.18 -7.92
C SER A 213 0.44 3.14 -8.20
N SER A 214 0.05 1.94 -8.64
CA SER A 214 1.00 0.86 -8.94
C SER A 214 1.88 1.21 -10.15
N MET A 215 1.28 1.80 -11.19
CA MET A 215 2.00 2.22 -12.40
C MET A 215 3.05 3.28 -12.09
N VAL A 216 2.65 4.33 -11.35
CA VAL A 216 3.55 5.42 -10.96
C VAL A 216 4.65 4.89 -10.04
N PHE A 217 4.31 4.01 -9.09
CA PHE A 217 5.29 3.44 -8.16
C PHE A 217 6.38 2.67 -8.89
N TRP A 218 6.03 1.67 -9.69
CA TRP A 218 7.02 0.83 -10.36
C TRP A 218 7.83 1.62 -11.40
N SER A 219 7.20 2.53 -12.15
CA SER A 219 7.90 3.41 -13.08
C SER A 219 8.94 4.29 -12.37
N SER A 220 8.53 4.96 -11.28
CA SER A 220 9.44 5.82 -10.51
C SER A 220 10.52 5.01 -9.81
N TYR A 221 10.18 3.84 -9.26
CA TYR A 221 11.10 2.95 -8.58
C TYR A 221 12.28 2.54 -9.47
N TYR A 222 11.98 2.04 -10.68
CA TYR A 222 13.04 1.64 -11.62
C TYR A 222 13.85 2.84 -12.10
N HIS A 223 13.19 3.97 -12.37
CA HIS A 223 13.89 5.19 -12.75
C HIS A 223 14.89 5.67 -11.67
N TYR A 224 14.49 5.71 -10.40
CA TYR A 224 15.40 6.06 -9.30
C TYR A 224 16.49 5.01 -9.08
N LEU A 225 16.17 3.73 -9.24
CA LEU A 225 17.15 2.66 -9.09
C LEU A 225 18.24 2.76 -10.16
N ASP A 226 17.88 3.06 -11.40
CA ASP A 226 18.84 3.26 -12.48
C ASP A 226 19.72 4.48 -12.24
N ILE A 227 19.16 5.58 -11.72
CA ILE A 227 19.94 6.75 -11.30
C ILE A 227 20.94 6.39 -10.21
N PHE A 228 20.52 5.68 -9.14
CA PHE A 228 21.44 5.30 -8.07
C PHE A 228 22.56 4.38 -8.57
N LYS A 229 22.26 3.43 -9.45
CA LYS A 229 23.26 2.58 -10.10
C LYS A 229 24.27 3.41 -10.91
N GLN A 230 23.79 4.36 -11.71
CA GLN A 230 24.66 5.26 -12.49
C GLN A 230 25.55 6.12 -11.59
N VAL A 231 25.00 6.68 -10.52
CA VAL A 231 25.76 7.47 -9.54
C VAL A 231 26.84 6.61 -8.87
N ARG A 232 26.53 5.37 -8.49
CA ARG A 232 27.48 4.44 -7.86
C ARG A 232 28.65 4.12 -8.78
N VAL A 233 28.38 3.82 -10.06
CA VAL A 233 29.43 3.54 -11.05
C VAL A 233 30.27 4.78 -11.34
N ASN A 234 29.64 5.93 -11.56
CA ASN A 234 30.33 7.15 -12.02
C ASN A 234 31.09 7.88 -10.90
N VAL A 235 30.55 7.87 -9.67
CA VAL A 235 31.10 8.64 -8.54
C VAL A 235 31.96 7.77 -7.63
N PHE A 236 31.53 6.54 -7.35
CA PHE A 236 32.21 5.67 -6.39
C PHE A 236 33.12 4.63 -7.07
N GLN A 237 33.15 4.57 -8.40
CA GLN A 237 33.96 3.62 -9.19
C GLN A 237 33.82 2.16 -8.73
N GLU A 238 32.66 1.80 -8.16
CA GLU A 238 32.38 0.43 -7.75
C GLU A 238 32.06 -0.42 -9.00
N ASN A 239 32.65 -1.61 -9.07
CA ASN A 239 32.32 -2.58 -10.10
C ASN A 239 30.85 -3.01 -9.97
N LEU A 240 30.12 -3.05 -11.09
CA LEU A 240 28.72 -3.50 -11.15
C LEU A 240 28.48 -4.90 -10.56
N ASN A 241 29.52 -5.73 -10.49
CA ASN A 241 29.46 -7.09 -9.94
C ASN A 241 29.69 -7.15 -8.41
N ASP A 242 30.13 -6.06 -7.78
CA ASP A 242 30.55 -6.02 -6.37
C ASP A 242 29.63 -5.10 -5.54
N ILE A 243 28.39 -4.86 -6.02
CA ILE A 243 27.39 -3.98 -5.39
C ILE A 243 26.84 -4.65 -4.11
N LYS A 244 27.66 -4.68 -3.07
CA LYS A 244 27.29 -5.25 -1.75
C LYS A 244 26.10 -4.52 -1.09
N ASN A 245 25.76 -3.32 -1.57
CA ASN A 245 24.76 -2.43 -0.98
C ASN A 245 23.50 -2.19 -1.84
N LEU A 246 23.13 -3.08 -2.77
CA LEU A 246 21.93 -2.91 -3.61
C LEU A 246 20.65 -2.72 -2.78
N THR A 247 20.59 -3.35 -1.60
CA THR A 247 19.45 -3.24 -0.67
C THR A 247 19.18 -1.79 -0.24
N VAL A 248 20.23 -0.98 -0.04
CA VAL A 248 20.07 0.44 0.34
C VAL A 248 19.50 1.23 -0.82
N ASP A 249 20.04 1.04 -2.02
CA ASP A 249 19.60 1.72 -3.24
C ASP A 249 18.14 1.37 -3.57
N GLN A 250 17.76 0.08 -3.47
CA GLN A 250 16.38 -0.38 -3.61
C GLN A 250 15.45 0.22 -2.56
N SER A 251 15.92 0.34 -1.31
CA SER A 251 15.12 0.93 -0.22
C SER A 251 14.90 2.43 -0.42
N LEU A 252 15.93 3.17 -0.86
CA LEU A 252 15.84 4.59 -1.19
C LEU A 252 14.98 4.84 -2.43
N SER A 253 15.12 4.02 -3.48
CA SER A 253 14.22 4.04 -4.63
C SER A 253 12.78 3.74 -4.23
N GLY A 254 12.57 2.80 -3.30
CA GLY A 254 11.27 2.52 -2.70
C GLY A 254 10.68 3.74 -2.00
N LEU A 255 11.47 4.44 -1.19
CA LEU A 255 11.06 5.68 -0.51
C LEU A 255 10.63 6.74 -1.52
N LEU A 256 11.50 7.06 -2.48
CA LEU A 256 11.24 8.10 -3.48
C LEU A 256 10.04 7.73 -4.36
N GLY A 257 9.96 6.47 -4.78
CA GLY A 257 8.80 5.94 -5.50
C GLY A 257 7.51 6.10 -4.69
N GLY A 258 7.51 5.75 -3.40
CA GLY A 258 6.37 5.92 -2.51
C GLY A 258 5.91 7.37 -2.35
N VAL A 259 6.86 8.31 -2.28
CA VAL A 259 6.60 9.75 -2.22
C VAL A 259 6.02 10.26 -3.54
N THR A 260 6.63 9.93 -4.68
CA THR A 260 6.16 10.33 -6.01
C THR A 260 4.75 9.81 -6.26
N THR A 261 4.48 8.54 -5.95
CA THR A 261 3.14 7.96 -6.03
C THR A 261 2.13 8.72 -5.17
N ALA A 262 2.49 9.12 -3.94
CA ALA A 262 1.60 9.87 -3.05
C ALA A 262 1.22 11.23 -3.65
N ILE A 263 2.16 11.92 -4.31
CA ILE A 263 1.92 13.22 -4.97
C ILE A 263 0.92 13.06 -6.12
N PHE A 264 1.19 12.15 -7.05
CA PHE A 264 0.36 11.99 -8.24
C PHE A 264 -1.05 11.45 -7.96
N THR A 265 -1.20 10.66 -6.89
CA THR A 265 -2.47 9.99 -6.60
C THR A 265 -3.19 10.59 -5.39
N ASN A 266 -2.75 11.74 -4.86
CA ASN A 266 -3.37 12.36 -3.67
C ASN A 266 -4.87 12.60 -3.84
N PHE A 267 -5.23 13.16 -4.99
CA PHE A 267 -6.60 13.48 -5.32
C PHE A 267 -7.55 12.26 -5.29
N PHE A 268 -7.14 11.14 -5.89
CA PHE A 268 -7.95 9.92 -5.95
C PHE A 268 -8.22 9.31 -4.56
N ASP A 269 -7.27 9.47 -3.64
CA ASP A 269 -7.39 8.98 -2.27
C ASP A 269 -8.30 9.87 -1.41
N VAL A 270 -8.22 11.19 -1.57
CA VAL A 270 -9.19 12.11 -0.96
C VAL A 270 -10.61 11.80 -1.44
N LEU A 271 -10.79 11.57 -2.74
CA LEU A 271 -12.07 11.15 -3.31
C LEU A 271 -12.57 9.84 -2.70
N ARG A 272 -11.70 8.82 -2.69
CA ARG A 272 -12.01 7.48 -2.16
C ARG A 272 -12.47 7.55 -0.71
N ILE A 273 -11.69 8.19 0.16
CA ILE A 273 -11.99 8.25 1.60
C ILE A 273 -13.30 9.00 1.85
N ARG A 274 -13.58 10.07 1.09
CA ARG A 274 -14.86 10.80 1.20
C ARG A 274 -16.04 9.98 0.72
N ILE A 275 -15.92 9.25 -0.39
CA ILE A 275 -17.00 8.37 -0.87
C ILE A 275 -17.31 7.28 0.16
N GLN A 276 -16.27 6.73 0.80
CA GLN A 276 -16.39 5.72 1.85
C GLN A 276 -17.12 6.26 3.10
N VAL A 277 -16.75 7.44 3.60
CA VAL A 277 -17.30 7.96 4.88
C VAL A 277 -18.51 8.88 4.68
N HIS A 278 -18.50 9.78 3.70
CA HIS A 278 -19.63 10.67 3.43
C HIS A 278 -20.78 9.96 2.72
N ARG A 279 -20.60 8.71 2.28
CA ARG A 279 -21.67 7.93 1.63
C ARG A 279 -22.30 8.63 0.41
N THR A 280 -21.53 9.42 -0.31
CA THR A 280 -21.95 10.14 -1.54
C THR A 280 -21.61 9.36 -2.81
N THR A 281 -22.22 9.73 -3.93
CA THR A 281 -21.82 9.18 -5.25
C THR A 281 -20.51 9.80 -5.72
N TYR A 282 -19.85 9.20 -6.71
CA TYR A 282 -18.59 9.70 -7.24
C TYR A 282 -18.74 11.13 -7.79
N LEU A 283 -19.74 11.35 -8.65
CA LEU A 283 -20.00 12.65 -9.27
C LEU A 283 -20.36 13.72 -8.23
N GLU A 284 -21.20 13.37 -7.26
CA GLU A 284 -21.57 14.29 -6.18
C GLU A 284 -20.35 14.67 -5.33
N THR A 285 -19.49 13.70 -5.00
CA THR A 285 -18.26 13.96 -4.23
C THR A 285 -17.32 14.89 -4.99
N LEU A 286 -17.13 14.64 -6.30
CA LEU A 286 -16.32 15.47 -7.18
C LEU A 286 -16.86 16.90 -7.26
N GLN A 287 -18.17 17.06 -7.48
CA GLN A 287 -18.81 18.38 -7.51
C GLN A 287 -18.65 19.13 -6.19
N ARG A 288 -18.85 18.46 -5.05
CA ARG A 288 -18.64 19.05 -3.71
C ARG A 288 -17.19 19.48 -3.51
N LEU A 289 -16.23 18.66 -3.93
CA LEU A 289 -14.80 18.98 -3.82
C LEU A 289 -14.42 20.21 -4.62
N ILE A 290 -14.82 20.25 -5.89
CA ILE A 290 -14.56 21.39 -6.78
C ILE A 290 -15.23 22.65 -6.25
N LYS A 291 -16.51 22.55 -5.82
CA LYS A 291 -17.29 23.69 -5.33
C LYS A 291 -16.79 24.28 -4.02
N TYR A 292 -16.39 23.45 -3.05
CA TYR A 292 -16.09 23.91 -1.68
C TYR A 292 -14.61 23.99 -1.33
N GLU A 293 -13.73 23.28 -2.05
CA GLU A 293 -12.30 23.17 -1.71
C GLU A 293 -11.36 23.56 -2.87
N GLY A 294 -11.85 23.60 -4.11
CA GLY A 294 -11.07 24.03 -5.27
C GLY A 294 -9.74 23.29 -5.40
N PHE A 295 -8.64 24.04 -5.59
CA PHE A 295 -7.30 23.46 -5.75
C PHE A 295 -6.69 22.92 -4.46
N SER A 296 -7.20 23.28 -3.28
CA SER A 296 -6.66 22.79 -2.01
C SER A 296 -6.88 21.28 -1.81
N VAL A 297 -7.76 20.66 -2.62
CA VAL A 297 -8.02 19.21 -2.58
C VAL A 297 -6.75 18.41 -2.92
N PHE A 298 -5.92 18.92 -3.84
CA PHE A 298 -4.72 18.22 -4.29
C PHE A 298 -3.61 18.15 -3.23
N SER A 299 -3.55 19.11 -2.31
CA SER A 299 -2.56 19.14 -1.22
C SER A 299 -3.09 18.59 0.10
N LYS A 300 -4.40 18.32 0.20
CA LYS A 300 -5.04 17.92 1.45
C LYS A 300 -4.57 16.55 1.91
N GLY A 301 -4.01 16.51 3.13
CA GLY A 301 -3.43 15.29 3.70
C GLY A 301 -2.22 14.75 2.92
N LEU A 302 -1.61 15.56 2.03
CA LEU A 302 -0.48 15.12 1.22
C LEU A 302 0.76 14.82 2.08
N VAL A 303 1.11 15.70 3.02
CA VAL A 303 2.27 15.53 3.91
C VAL A 303 2.23 14.20 4.69
N PRO A 304 1.18 13.88 5.48
CA PRO A 304 1.15 12.61 6.20
C PRO A 304 1.10 11.42 5.25
N ARG A 305 0.54 11.59 4.05
CA ARG A 305 0.54 10.54 3.03
C ARG A 305 1.93 10.28 2.45
N MET A 306 2.71 11.31 2.14
CA MET A 306 4.09 11.18 1.67
C MET A 306 4.96 10.48 2.72
N ILE A 307 4.83 10.90 3.99
CA ILE A 307 5.53 10.26 5.11
C ILE A 307 5.13 8.79 5.22
N ASN A 308 3.82 8.51 5.25
CA ASN A 308 3.31 7.15 5.37
C ASN A 308 3.76 6.25 4.21
N ASN A 309 3.57 6.67 2.96
CA ASN A 309 3.91 5.87 1.79
C ASN A 309 5.42 5.73 1.59
N GLY A 310 6.19 6.80 1.79
CA GLY A 310 7.65 6.78 1.66
C GLY A 310 8.29 5.86 2.69
N ILE A 311 7.94 6.01 3.97
CA ILE A 311 8.48 5.16 5.04
C ILE A 311 8.01 3.71 4.89
N TYR A 312 6.74 3.50 4.52
CA TYR A 312 6.22 2.15 4.25
C TYR A 312 7.04 1.47 3.15
N SER A 313 7.20 2.11 2.00
CA SER A 313 7.94 1.53 0.88
C SER A 313 9.42 1.31 1.19
N LEU A 314 10.06 2.19 1.96
CA LEU A 314 11.44 2.01 2.40
C LEU A 314 11.60 0.71 3.21
N PHE A 315 10.81 0.53 4.26
CA PHE A 315 10.96 -0.63 5.14
C PHE A 315 10.45 -1.93 4.51
N ILE A 316 9.43 -1.85 3.66
CA ILE A 316 8.99 -3.02 2.89
C ILE A 316 10.07 -3.47 1.92
N MET A 317 10.71 -2.56 1.17
CA MET A 317 11.81 -2.94 0.27
C MET A 317 12.99 -3.49 1.06
N PHE A 318 13.39 -2.81 2.14
CA PHE A 318 14.48 -3.27 3.00
C PHE A 318 14.21 -4.67 3.55
N GLY A 319 13.03 -4.88 4.13
CA GLY A 319 12.67 -6.16 4.72
C GLY A 319 12.41 -7.27 3.69
N TYR A 320 11.89 -6.94 2.51
CA TYR A 320 11.73 -7.88 1.39
C TYR A 320 13.09 -8.37 0.88
N GLU A 321 14.03 -7.46 0.65
CA GLU A 321 15.39 -7.81 0.19
C GLU A 321 16.17 -8.57 1.25
N THR A 322 16.03 -8.17 2.52
CA THR A 322 16.61 -8.90 3.65
C THR A 322 16.02 -10.32 3.74
N ALA A 323 14.69 -10.45 3.64
CA ALA A 323 14.02 -11.75 3.66
C ALA A 323 14.43 -12.63 2.47
N LYS A 324 14.64 -12.06 1.28
CA LYS A 324 15.19 -12.81 0.14
C LYS A 324 16.59 -13.32 0.45
N LYS A 325 17.50 -12.48 0.95
CA LYS A 325 18.87 -12.89 1.34
C LYS A 325 18.89 -14.08 2.29
N PHE A 326 17.97 -14.15 3.24
CA PHE A 326 17.88 -15.26 4.19
C PHE A 326 17.13 -16.50 3.68
N CYS A 327 16.36 -16.39 2.59
CA CYS A 327 15.48 -17.45 2.09
C CYS A 327 15.87 -18.01 0.73
N VAL A 328 16.93 -17.51 0.08
CA VAL A 328 17.45 -18.10 -1.16
C VAL A 328 17.82 -19.56 -0.90
N LEU A 329 17.38 -20.45 -1.78
CA LEU A 329 17.73 -21.86 -1.70
C LEU A 329 19.25 -22.02 -1.92
N PRO A 330 19.94 -22.90 -1.16
CA PRO A 330 21.40 -23.04 -1.24
C PRO A 330 21.92 -23.34 -2.66
N GLU A 331 21.09 -23.98 -3.48
CA GLU A 331 21.37 -24.35 -4.87
C GLU A 331 21.51 -23.13 -5.82
N TYR A 332 20.91 -22.00 -5.47
CA TYR A 332 20.90 -20.77 -6.28
C TYR A 332 21.73 -19.64 -5.66
N GLU A 333 22.25 -19.81 -4.44
CA GLU A 333 23.01 -18.77 -3.71
C GLU A 333 24.19 -18.23 -4.51
N ASN A 334 24.90 -19.11 -5.24
CA ASN A 334 26.04 -18.74 -6.11
C ASN A 334 25.63 -18.20 -7.49
N LYS A 335 24.35 -18.28 -7.86
CA LYS A 335 23.80 -17.82 -9.14
C LYS A 335 23.12 -16.45 -9.05
N VAL A 336 22.77 -16.00 -7.85
CA VAL A 336 22.13 -14.70 -7.61
C VAL A 336 23.17 -13.57 -7.67
N VAL A 337 22.91 -12.57 -8.52
CA VAL A 337 23.65 -11.31 -8.50
C VAL A 337 22.96 -10.36 -7.54
N TRP A 338 23.63 -10.04 -6.43
CA TRP A 338 23.10 -9.24 -5.34
C TRP A 338 23.10 -7.73 -5.59
#